data_AF-A0A3N6NMR2-F1
#
_entry.id   AF-A0A3N6NMR2-F1
#
_cell.length_a   1.000
_cell.length_b   1.000
_cell.length_c   1.000
_cell.angle_alpha   90.00
_cell.angle_beta   90.00
_cell.angle_gamma   90.00
#
_symmetry.space_group_name_H-M   'P 1'
#
loop_
_entity.id
_entity.type
_entity.pdbx_description
1 polymer ?
#
loop_
_entity_poly.entity_id
_entity_poly.type
_entity_poly.pdbx_seq_one_letter_code
_entity_poly.pdbx_strand_id
1 'polypeptide(L)' 'MRFAFVLVNGRTPFRQAWCMQCCEPLSDSYLREIATRLPYCDHQCYALFCEALAKDRMRAAS' A
#
# COMPACT_ATOMS: atom_id res chain seq x y z
N MET A 1 -15.65 -0.79 -0.04
CA MET A 1 -14.48 -0.66 0.86
C MET A 1 -14.06 0.80 0.85
N ARG A 2 -13.62 1.34 1.98
CA ARG A 2 -13.04 2.69 2.00
C ARG A 2 -11.52 2.56 1.96
N PHE A 3 -10.93 2.94 0.84
CA PHE A 3 -9.49 3.02 0.70
C PHE A 3 -8.99 4.25 1.46
N ALA A 4 -8.20 4.02 2.50
CA ALA A 4 -7.59 5.07 3.29
C ALA A 4 -6.16 4.66 3.65
N PHE A 5 -5.28 5.64 3.64
CA PHE A 5 -3.87 5.47 3.97
C PHE A 5 -3.39 6.61 4.86
N VAL A 6 -2.27 6.37 5.53
CA VAL A 6 -1.49 7.41 6.19
C VAL A 6 -0.18 7.60 5.44
N LEU A 7 0.25 8.85 5.30
CA LEU A 7 1.60 9.19 4.87
C LEU A 7 2.51 9.19 6.09
N VAL A 8 3.51 8.32 6.09
CA VAL A 8 4.54 8.25 7.12
C VAL A 8 5.71 9.10 6.65
N ASN A 9 5.95 10.24 7.29
CA ASN A 9 7.05 11.14 6.93
C ASN A 9 8.25 10.97 7.87
N GLY A 10 9.45 10.86 7.30
CA GLY A 10 10.73 10.98 8.01
C GLY A 10 10.94 9.92 9.09
N ARG A 11 10.30 8.75 8.95
CA ARG A 11 10.45 7.63 9.89
C ARG A 11 10.75 6.38 9.11
N THR A 12 12.03 6.00 9.09
CA THR A 12 12.45 4.70 8.58
C THR A 12 11.85 3.60 9.47
N PRO A 13 11.15 2.61 8.91
CA PRO A 13 10.61 1.52 9.70
C PRO A 13 11.74 0.76 10.40
N PHE A 14 11.49 0.28 11.63
CA PHE A 14 12.50 -0.37 12.50
C PHE A 14 13.19 -1.57 11.84
N ARG A 15 12.53 -2.20 10.86
CA ARG A 15 13.13 -3.18 9.94
C ARG A 15 12.96 -2.66 8.53
N GLN A 16 13.90 -3.00 7.65
CA GLN A 16 13.77 -2.75 6.22
C GLN A 16 12.43 -3.32 5.76
N ALA A 17 11.61 -2.46 5.16
CA ALA A 17 10.29 -2.80 4.67
C ALA A 17 10.27 -2.61 3.16
N TRP A 18 9.42 -3.37 2.49
CA TRP A 18 9.29 -3.36 1.04
C TRP A 18 7.89 -2.95 0.65
N CYS A 19 7.78 -2.22 -0.45
CA CYS A 19 6.50 -1.88 -1.04
C CYS A 19 5.77 -3.15 -1.45
N MET A 20 4.50 -3.27 -1.04
CA MET A 20 3.68 -4.43 -1.37
C MET A 20 3.35 -4.52 -2.87
N GLN A 21 3.45 -3.40 -3.61
CA GLN A 21 3.09 -3.36 -5.03
C GLN A 21 4.28 -3.61 -5.97
N CYS A 22 5.43 -2.96 -5.74
CA CYS A 22 6.59 -3.06 -6.63
C CYS A 22 7.76 -3.88 -6.06
N CYS A 23 7.65 -4.35 -4.81
CA CYS A 23 8.69 -5.10 -4.10
C CYS A 23 10.01 -4.33 -3.90
N GLU A 24 10.03 -3.02 -4.13
CA GLU A 24 11.20 -2.17 -3.86
C GLU A 24 11.30 -1.81 -2.38
N PRO A 25 12.52 -1.59 -1.85
CA PRO A 25 12.70 -1.13 -0.48
C PRO A 25 12.08 0.25 -0.28
N LEU A 26 11.36 0.44 0.84
CA LEU A 26 10.77 1.72 1.19
C LEU A 26 11.83 2.73 1.59
N SER A 27 11.60 3.98 1.21
CA SER A 27 12.39 5.12 1.67
C SER A 27 11.90 5.64 3.03
N ASP A 28 12.45 6.78 3.44
CA ASP A 28 12.12 7.54 4.64
C ASP A 28 10.68 8.09 4.66
N SER A 29 10.04 8.16 3.50
CA SER A 29 8.63 8.53 3.35
C SER A 29 7.86 7.47 2.56
N TYR A 30 6.76 6.98 3.13
CA TYR A 30 5.96 5.92 2.49
C TYR A 30 4.50 6.00 2.92
N LEU A 31 3.62 5.38 2.14
CA LEU A 31 2.21 5.23 2.48
C LEU A 31 1.97 3.92 3.22
N ARG A 32 1.03 3.94 4.16
CA ARG A 32 0.58 2.74 4.86
C ARG A 32 -0.93 2.67 4.85
N GLU A 33 -1.49 1.61 4.27
CA GLU A 33 -2.93 1.40 4.24
C GLU A 33 -3.45 1.09 5.65
N ILE A 34 -4.57 1.70 6.03
CA ILE A 34 -5.03 1.71 7.43
C ILE A 34 -5.52 0.33 7.88
N ALA A 35 -6.28 -0.38 7.05
CA ALA A 35 -6.91 -1.65 7.44
C ALA A 35 -5.92 -2.82 7.51
N THR A 36 -5.08 -2.95 6.51
CA THR A 36 -4.13 -4.05 6.26
C THR A 36 -2.75 -3.76 6.80
N ARG A 37 -2.44 -2.47 7.06
CA ARG A 37 -1.11 -2.00 7.48
C ARG A 37 -0.02 -2.25 6.44
N LEU A 38 -0.39 -2.58 5.21
CA LEU A 38 0.53 -2.81 4.10
C LEU A 38 1.18 -1.49 3.69
N PRO A 39 2.51 -1.50 3.45
CA PRO A 39 3.22 -0.30 3.03
C PRO A 39 3.36 -0.21 1.51
N TYR A 40 3.42 1.02 1.00
CA TYR A 40 3.58 1.36 -0.42
C TYR A 40 4.53 2.53 -0.55
N CYS A 41 5.32 2.58 -1.62
CA CYS A 41 6.23 3.72 -1.88
C CYS A 41 5.45 5.04 -1.89
N ASP A 42 4.36 5.07 -2.65
CA ASP A 42 3.63 6.29 -2.94
C ASP A 42 2.17 6.00 -3.33
N HIS A 43 1.47 7.06 -3.73
CA HIS A 43 0.09 7.01 -4.17
C HIS A 43 -0.11 6.13 -5.41
N GLN A 44 0.84 6.08 -6.34
CA GLN A 44 0.71 5.30 -7.56
C GLN A 44 0.71 3.79 -7.23
N CYS A 45 1.66 3.35 -6.39
CA CYS A 45 1.68 1.97 -5.91
C CYS A 45 0.41 1.61 -5.13
N TYR A 46 -0.07 2.54 -4.30
CA TYR A 46 -1.31 2.34 -3.54
C TYR A 46 -2.55 2.23 -4.43
N ALA A 47 -2.68 3.09 -5.45
CA ALA A 47 -3.80 3.08 -6.39
C ALA A 47 -3.87 1.77 -7.18
N LEU A 48 -2.73 1.28 -7.67
CA LEU A 48 -2.66 -0.01 -8.37
C LEU A 48 -3.14 -1.18 -7.50
N PHE A 49 -2.77 -1.18 -6.22
CA PHE A 49 -3.28 -2.16 -5.26
C PHE A 49 -4.81 -2.05 -5.06
N CYS A 50 -5.33 -0.83 -4.94
CA CYS A 50 -6.77 -0.59 -4.79
C CYS A 50 -7.56 -1.10 -6.01
N GLU A 51 -7.05 -0.87 -7.22
CA GLU A 51 -7.65 -1.36 -8.46
C GLU A 51 -7.62 -2.89 -8.54
N ALA A 52 -6.49 -3.52 -8.19
CA ALA A 52 -6.37 -4.98 -8.17
C ALA A 52 -7.37 -5.62 -7.21
N LEU A 53 -7.46 -5.09 -5.97
CA LEU A 53 -8.45 -5.55 -4.98
C LEU A 53 -9.89 -5.36 -5.45
N ALA A 54 -10.19 -4.23 -6.11
CA ALA A 54 -11.52 -3.98 -6.65
C ALA A 54 -11.89 -5.02 -7.72
N LYS A 55 -10.95 -5.35 -8.62
CA LYS A 55 -11.13 -6.36 -9.68
C LYS A 55 -11.31 -7.77 -9.11
N ASP A 56 -10.50 -8.16 -8.12
CA ASP A 56 -10.60 -9.50 -7.51
C ASP A 56 -11.95 -9.73 -6.82
N ARG A 57 -12.53 -8.69 -6.22
CA ARG A 57 -13.88 -8.77 -5.66
C ARG A 57 -14.96 -8.95 -6.72
N MET A 58 -14.85 -8.29 -7.87
CA MET A 58 -15.80 -8.48 -8.97
C MET A 58 -15.76 -9.93 -9.46
N ARG A 59 -14.57 -10.52 -9.54
CA ARG A 59 -14.38 -11.93 -9.90
C ARG A 59 -14.96 -12.87 -8.84
N ALA A 60 -14.71 -12.62 -7.55
CA ALA A 60 -15.21 -13.46 -6.46
C ALA A 60 -16.74 -13.38 -6.26
N ALA A 61 -17.39 -12.35 -6.80
CA ALA A 61 -18.84 -12.15 -6.73
C ALA A 61 -19.59 -12.62 -7.99
N SER A 62 -18.88 -13.14 -8.99
CA SER A 62 -19.43 -13.73 -10.23
C SER A 62 -19.48 -15.26 -10.11
#